data_AF-A0A967EEW0-F1
#
_entry.id   AF-A0A967EEW0-F1
#
_cell.length_a   1.000
_cell.length_b   1.000
_cell.length_c   1.000
_cell.angle_alpha   90.00
_cell.angle_beta   90.00
_cell.angle_gamma   90.00
#
_symmetry.space_group_name_H-M   'P 1'
#
loop_
_entity.id
_entity.type
_entity.pdbx_description
1 polymer ?
#
loop_
_entity_poly.entity_id
_entity_poly.type
_entity_poly.pdbx_seq_one_letter_code
_entity_poly.pdbx_strand_id
1 'polypeptide(L)'
;MKSFLIFFCLLFLSISAVAQLTDEEKSLLGSHQFGVQFIWDGYGTAVVSKLDGVLHIRGEQYSDDREEYVLLDGVITVIDSRNFTINGSLKLFTKGCCGLLDRTVNYTFRKAGNRKYWRLKEREDLCSPYTCAYYLDIFE
;
A
#
# COMPACT_ATOMS: atom_id res chain seq x y z
N MET A 1 18.23 -17.18 65.42
CA MET A 1 18.83 -16.14 64.54
C MET A 1 19.57 -16.86 63.42
N LYS A 2 19.38 -16.70 62.12
CA LYS A 2 18.48 -15.92 61.25
C LYS A 2 18.39 -16.79 59.98
N SER A 3 17.18 -17.12 59.53
CA SER A 3 16.96 -17.90 58.31
C SER A 3 17.20 -16.99 57.10
N PHE A 4 18.12 -17.36 56.21
CA PHE A 4 18.46 -16.58 55.02
C PHE A 4 17.58 -17.06 53.85
N LEU A 5 16.44 -16.40 53.63
CA LEU A 5 15.61 -16.63 52.45
C LEU A 5 16.31 -16.00 51.23
N ILE A 6 16.83 -16.83 50.33
CA ILE A 6 17.32 -16.41 49.03
C ILE A 6 16.10 -16.23 48.11
N PHE A 7 15.74 -14.99 47.83
CA PHE A 7 14.67 -14.63 46.91
C PHE A 7 15.20 -14.69 45.47
N PHE A 8 14.96 -15.81 44.78
CA PHE A 8 15.34 -15.99 43.37
C PHE A 8 14.34 -15.22 42.48
N CYS A 9 14.67 -13.97 42.17
CA CYS A 9 13.88 -13.13 41.27
C CYS A 9 14.15 -13.60 39.82
N LEU A 10 13.27 -14.45 39.29
CA LEU A 10 13.21 -14.81 37.87
C LEU A 10 12.74 -13.58 37.08
N LEU A 11 13.69 -12.80 36.58
CA LEU A 11 13.46 -11.80 35.54
C LEU A 11 13.03 -12.53 34.25
N PHE A 12 11.72 -12.62 34.02
CA PHE A 12 11.18 -12.95 32.71
C PHE A 12 11.50 -11.80 31.74
N LEU A 13 12.65 -11.90 31.06
CA LEU A 13 12.88 -11.12 29.84
C LEU A 13 11.93 -11.66 28.77
N SER A 14 10.81 -10.96 28.58
CA SER A 14 9.98 -11.13 27.39
C SER A 14 10.78 -10.62 26.19
N ILE A 15 11.43 -11.55 25.48
CA ILE A 15 12.04 -11.27 24.19
C ILE A 15 10.87 -11.06 23.21
N SER A 16 10.47 -9.81 23.00
CA SER A 16 9.62 -9.45 21.88
C SER A 16 10.43 -9.70 20.61
N ALA A 17 10.17 -10.82 19.94
CA ALA A 17 10.74 -11.09 18.64
C ALA A 17 10.19 -10.05 17.67
N VAL A 18 11.00 -9.03 17.35
CA VAL A 18 10.69 -8.12 16.25
C VAL A 18 10.71 -8.96 14.99
N ALA A 19 9.54 -9.18 14.37
CA ALA A 19 9.43 -9.96 13.16
C ALA A 19 10.29 -9.29 12.06
N GLN A 20 11.34 -10.00 11.65
CA GLN A 20 12.23 -9.57 10.59
C GLN A 20 11.46 -9.61 9.26
N LEU A 21 11.67 -8.60 8.41
CA LEU A 21 11.00 -8.52 7.11
C LEU A 21 11.39 -9.70 6.22
N THR A 22 10.41 -10.25 5.50
CA THR A 22 10.67 -11.16 4.38
C THR A 22 11.31 -10.40 3.22
N ASP A 23 11.93 -11.11 2.28
CA ASP A 23 12.55 -10.47 1.13
C ASP A 23 11.49 -9.84 0.20
N GLU A 24 10.29 -10.43 0.13
CA GLU A 24 9.15 -9.87 -0.57
C GLU A 24 8.73 -8.53 0.05
N GLU A 25 8.62 -8.45 1.37
CA GLU A 25 8.30 -7.19 2.05
C GLU A 25 9.38 -6.13 1.85
N LYS A 26 10.66 -6.51 1.88
CA LYS A 26 11.77 -5.57 1.63
C LYS A 26 11.71 -4.98 0.22
N SER A 27 11.33 -5.77 -0.78
CA SER A 27 11.21 -5.31 -2.16
C SER A 27 10.13 -4.25 -2.37
N LEU A 28 9.15 -4.18 -1.46
CA LEU A 28 8.10 -3.16 -1.50
C LEU A 28 8.52 -1.86 -0.80
N LEU A 29 9.55 -1.85 0.05
CA LEU A 29 9.91 -0.65 0.79
C LEU A 29 10.44 0.46 -0.12
N GLY A 30 10.16 1.71 0.25
CA GLY A 30 10.70 2.89 -0.42
C GLY A 30 9.68 3.59 -1.31
N SER A 31 10.20 4.37 -2.25
CA SER A 31 9.42 5.25 -3.12
C SER A 31 9.22 4.60 -4.49
N HIS A 32 7.98 4.60 -4.96
CA HIS A 32 7.54 3.99 -6.21
C HIS A 32 6.84 5.02 -7.07
N GLN A 33 6.97 4.93 -8.39
CA GLN A 33 6.06 5.68 -9.26
C GLN A 33 4.65 5.14 -9.06
N PHE A 34 3.68 6.05 -9.03
CA PHE A 34 2.30 5.72 -8.73
C PHE A 34 1.37 6.54 -9.61
N GLY A 35 0.33 5.91 -10.12
CA GLY A 35 -0.70 6.69 -10.77
C GLY A 35 -1.81 5.88 -11.38
N VAL A 36 -2.85 6.61 -11.71
CA VAL A 36 -3.99 6.13 -12.45
C VAL A 36 -3.88 6.58 -13.91
N GLN A 37 -4.44 5.80 -14.83
CA GLN A 37 -4.59 6.24 -16.21
C GLN A 37 -5.40 7.56 -16.26
N PHE A 38 -5.27 8.37 -17.32
CA PHE A 38 -6.01 9.61 -17.56
C PHE A 38 -5.73 10.83 -16.68
N ILE A 39 -4.90 10.72 -15.65
CA ILE A 39 -4.12 11.87 -15.20
C ILE A 39 -2.83 11.83 -16.03
N TRP A 40 -2.82 12.57 -17.15
CA TRP A 40 -1.81 12.43 -18.22
C TRP A 40 -0.53 13.24 -17.98
N ASP A 41 -0.58 14.15 -17.02
CA ASP A 41 0.45 15.13 -16.68
C ASP A 41 1.73 14.47 -16.11
N GLY A 42 1.60 13.23 -15.64
CA GLY A 42 2.73 12.43 -15.18
C GLY A 42 2.35 11.51 -14.03
N TYR A 43 3.28 10.62 -13.69
CA TYR A 43 3.14 9.79 -12.49
C TYR A 43 3.42 10.61 -11.23
N GLY A 44 2.67 10.28 -10.19
CA GLY A 44 2.97 10.69 -8.84
C GLY A 44 3.86 9.67 -8.13
N THR A 45 3.77 9.66 -6.80
CA THR A 45 4.64 8.85 -5.94
C THR A 45 3.82 8.09 -4.91
N ALA A 46 4.17 6.82 -4.68
CA ALA A 46 3.75 6.06 -3.51
C ALA A 46 4.95 5.66 -2.66
N VAL A 47 4.88 5.95 -1.37
CA VAL A 47 5.91 5.59 -0.40
C VAL A 47 5.40 4.46 0.47
N VAL A 48 6.14 3.36 0.51
CA VAL A 48 5.92 2.24 1.41
C VAL A 48 6.92 2.30 2.56
N SER A 49 6.42 2.22 3.78
CA SER A 49 7.22 2.28 5.02
C SER A 49 6.81 1.16 5.97
N LYS A 50 7.70 0.80 6.89
CA LYS A 50 7.40 -0.14 7.99
C LYS A 50 7.26 0.64 9.29
N LEU A 51 6.12 0.51 9.96
CA LEU A 51 5.87 1.04 11.30
C LEU A 51 5.40 -0.11 12.19
N ASP A 52 6.07 -0.33 13.32
CA ASP A 52 5.68 -1.32 14.33
C ASP A 52 5.39 -2.74 13.80
N GLY A 53 6.17 -3.19 12.81
CA GLY A 53 5.96 -4.52 12.22
C GLY A 53 5.09 -4.52 10.95
N VAL A 54 4.36 -3.44 10.69
CA VAL A 54 3.31 -3.36 9.66
C VAL A 54 3.78 -2.49 8.49
N LEU A 55 3.51 -2.94 7.27
CA LEU A 55 3.76 -2.15 6.06
C LEU A 55 2.60 -1.17 5.81
N HIS A 56 2.95 0.10 5.60
CA HIS A 56 2.03 1.17 5.26
C HIS A 56 2.40 1.76 3.92
N ILE A 57 1.41 2.20 3.16
CA ILE A 57 1.59 2.90 1.90
C ILE A 57 0.84 4.23 1.91
N ARG A 58 1.48 5.27 1.38
CA ARG A 58 0.84 6.53 1.03
C ARG A 58 1.20 6.91 -0.40
N GLY A 59 0.21 6.98 -1.27
CA GLY A 59 0.34 7.34 -2.68
C GLY A 59 -0.43 8.58 -3.04
N GLU A 60 0.16 9.44 -3.86
CA GLU A 60 -0.49 10.60 -4.44
C GLU A 60 -0.04 10.83 -5.88
N GLN A 61 -0.98 11.23 -6.73
CA GLN A 61 -0.76 11.75 -8.07
C GLN A 61 -1.75 12.91 -8.27
N TYR A 62 -1.30 13.95 -8.96
CA TYR A 62 -2.11 15.12 -9.32
C TYR A 62 -1.90 15.45 -10.80
N SER A 63 -2.90 16.04 -11.44
CA SER A 63 -2.69 16.81 -12.68
C SER A 63 -1.85 18.07 -12.40
N ASP A 64 -1.31 18.73 -13.43
CA ASP A 64 -0.47 19.92 -13.26
C ASP A 64 -1.21 21.07 -12.57
N ASP A 65 -2.50 21.23 -12.87
CA ASP A 65 -3.39 22.20 -12.24
C ASP A 65 -3.96 21.74 -10.88
N ARG A 66 -3.67 20.49 -10.49
CA ARG A 66 -4.17 19.81 -9.29
C ARG A 66 -5.70 19.70 -9.21
N GLU A 67 -6.43 19.84 -10.32
CA GLU A 67 -7.87 19.59 -10.37
C GLU A 67 -8.19 18.10 -10.28
N GLU A 68 -7.35 17.24 -10.87
CA GLU A 68 -7.49 15.78 -10.89
C GLU A 68 -6.46 15.13 -9.98
N TYR A 69 -6.84 14.01 -9.34
CA TYR A 69 -5.96 13.35 -8.38
C TYR A 69 -6.33 11.89 -8.13
N VAL A 70 -5.34 11.12 -7.70
CA VAL A 70 -5.56 9.85 -6.99
C VAL A 70 -4.71 9.83 -5.72
N LEU A 71 -5.36 9.52 -4.60
CA LEU A 71 -4.78 9.44 -3.26
C LEU A 71 -5.07 8.06 -2.69
N LEU A 72 -4.04 7.41 -2.16
CA LEU A 72 -4.11 6.08 -1.56
C LEU A 72 -3.40 6.10 -0.22
N ASP A 73 -4.05 5.62 0.84
CA ASP A 73 -3.42 5.43 2.14
C ASP A 73 -3.93 4.11 2.71
N GLY A 74 -3.04 3.27 3.25
CA GLY A 74 -3.46 2.00 3.82
C GLY A 74 -2.34 1.10 4.31
N VAL A 75 -2.74 -0.09 4.76
CA VAL A 75 -1.88 -1.16 5.22
C VAL A 75 -1.69 -2.18 4.12
N ILE A 76 -0.44 -2.60 3.91
CA ILE A 76 -0.08 -3.66 2.97
C ILE A 76 -0.04 -5.01 3.69
N THR A 77 -0.68 -6.00 3.09
CA THR A 77 -0.46 -7.43 3.40
C THR A 77 0.16 -8.10 2.18
N VAL A 78 1.39 -8.58 2.31
CA VAL A 78 2.08 -9.31 1.25
C VAL A 78 1.48 -10.71 1.12
N ILE A 79 1.11 -11.11 -0.09
CA ILE A 79 0.61 -12.46 -0.39
C ILE A 79 1.76 -13.32 -0.91
N ASP A 80 2.50 -12.80 -1.90
CA ASP A 80 3.68 -13.42 -2.48
C ASP A 80 4.55 -12.34 -3.18
N SER A 81 5.63 -12.74 -3.84
CA SER A 81 6.56 -11.84 -4.55
C SER A 81 5.92 -11.02 -5.70
N ARG A 82 4.68 -11.32 -6.08
CA ARG A 82 3.97 -10.73 -7.22
C ARG A 82 2.62 -10.13 -6.83
N ASN A 83 2.16 -10.34 -5.61
CA ASN A 83 0.83 -9.96 -5.17
C ASN A 83 0.85 -9.44 -3.73
N PHE A 84 0.11 -8.37 -3.49
CA PHE A 84 -0.19 -7.88 -2.15
C PHE A 84 -1.56 -7.23 -2.14
N THR A 85 -2.13 -7.06 -0.95
CA THR A 85 -3.38 -6.30 -0.75
C THR A 85 -3.10 -5.00 -0.02
N ILE A 86 -3.89 -3.97 -0.34
CA ILE A 86 -3.97 -2.74 0.44
C ILE A 86 -5.35 -2.64 1.07
N ASN A 87 -5.39 -2.57 2.40
CA ASN A 87 -6.58 -2.22 3.15
C ASN A 87 -6.46 -0.78 3.65
N GLY A 88 -7.37 0.10 3.24
CA GLY A 88 -7.27 1.52 3.57
C GLY A 88 -8.27 2.39 2.82
N SER A 89 -7.88 3.60 2.46
CA SER A 89 -8.70 4.57 1.73
C SER A 89 -8.17 4.86 0.34
N LEU A 90 -9.08 5.00 -0.63
CA LEU A 90 -8.79 5.50 -1.96
C LEU A 90 -9.69 6.70 -2.25
N LYS A 91 -9.07 7.81 -2.67
CA LYS A 91 -9.76 8.98 -3.18
C LYS A 91 -9.28 9.27 -4.60
N LEU A 92 -10.18 9.29 -5.56
CA LEU A 92 -9.89 9.52 -6.96
C LEU A 92 -10.86 10.56 -7.50
N PHE A 93 -10.35 11.52 -8.26
CA PHE A 93 -11.15 12.44 -9.03
C PHE A 93 -10.55 12.63 -10.41
N THR A 94 -11.34 12.33 -11.45
CA THR A 94 -11.03 12.69 -12.84
C THR A 94 -12.22 13.37 -13.51
N LYS A 95 -11.93 14.44 -14.24
CA LYS A 95 -12.89 15.27 -14.97
C LYS A 95 -13.30 14.55 -16.25
N GLY A 96 -14.60 14.52 -16.52
CA GLY A 96 -15.15 13.92 -17.74
C GLY A 96 -15.10 12.39 -17.79
N CYS A 97 -14.66 11.73 -16.71
CA CYS A 97 -14.63 10.28 -16.65
C CYS A 97 -15.21 9.70 -15.35
N CYS A 98 -14.48 9.74 -14.23
CA CYS A 98 -14.90 9.03 -13.02
C CYS A 98 -15.73 9.90 -12.09
N GLY A 99 -15.55 11.23 -12.16
CA GLY A 99 -16.02 12.12 -11.11
C GLY A 99 -15.32 11.78 -9.79
N LEU A 100 -15.97 12.12 -8.66
CA LEU A 100 -15.42 11.83 -7.33
C LEU A 100 -15.70 10.38 -6.92
N LEU A 101 -14.64 9.67 -6.59
CA LEU A 101 -14.62 8.38 -5.93
C LEU A 101 -13.92 8.55 -4.57
N ASP A 102 -14.62 8.25 -3.47
CA ASP A 102 -14.06 8.34 -2.11
C ASP A 102 -14.58 7.18 -1.28
N ARG A 103 -13.71 6.25 -0.87
CA ARG A 103 -14.11 5.02 -0.17
C ARG A 103 -12.98 4.31 0.56
N THR A 104 -13.37 3.47 1.52
CA THR A 104 -12.53 2.41 2.05
C THR A 104 -12.42 1.26 1.04
N VAL A 105 -11.23 0.67 0.91
CA VAL A 105 -10.91 -0.37 -0.05
C VAL A 105 -10.18 -1.55 0.60
N ASN A 106 -10.33 -2.72 -0.01
CA ASN A 106 -9.47 -3.87 0.21
C ASN A 106 -9.09 -4.42 -1.17
N TYR A 107 -7.99 -3.91 -1.71
CA TYR A 107 -7.64 -4.05 -3.13
C TYR A 107 -6.38 -4.87 -3.33
N THR A 108 -6.39 -5.71 -4.36
CA THR A 108 -5.27 -6.57 -4.72
C THR A 108 -4.46 -5.92 -5.83
N PHE A 109 -3.16 -5.74 -5.59
CA PHE A 109 -2.20 -5.30 -6.59
C PHE A 109 -1.42 -6.50 -7.10
N ARG A 110 -1.44 -6.70 -8.43
CA ARG A 110 -0.85 -7.88 -9.07
C ARG A 110 0.11 -7.51 -10.19
N LYS A 111 1.30 -8.12 -10.14
CA LYS A 111 2.27 -8.13 -11.24
C LYS A 111 1.98 -9.32 -12.16
N ALA A 112 1.28 -9.10 -13.27
CA ALA A 112 0.96 -10.14 -14.26
C ALA A 112 2.02 -10.24 -15.37
N GLY A 113 2.32 -11.46 -15.84
CA GLY A 113 3.26 -11.68 -16.96
C GLY A 113 4.67 -11.16 -16.68
N ASN A 114 5.17 -10.26 -17.54
CA ASN A 114 6.51 -9.65 -17.40
C ASN A 114 6.47 -8.18 -16.94
N ARG A 115 5.34 -7.71 -16.39
CA ARG A 115 5.19 -6.32 -15.94
C ARG A 115 6.25 -5.94 -14.90
N LYS A 116 6.71 -4.69 -14.98
CA LYS A 116 7.59 -4.02 -14.00
C LYS A 116 6.81 -3.13 -13.03
N TYR A 117 5.53 -3.44 -12.85
CA TYR A 117 4.59 -2.72 -12.01
C TYR A 117 3.49 -3.69 -11.54
N TRP A 118 2.93 -3.40 -10.39
CA TRP A 118 1.70 -4.01 -9.91
C TRP A 118 0.52 -3.16 -10.35
N ARG A 119 -0.50 -3.81 -10.90
CA ARG A 119 -1.75 -3.17 -11.30
C ARG A 119 -2.87 -3.64 -10.40
N LEU A 120 -3.77 -2.73 -10.04
CA LEU A 120 -5.02 -3.06 -9.37
C LEU A 120 -5.78 -4.16 -10.14
N LYS A 121 -6.14 -5.23 -9.45
CA LYS A 121 -6.89 -6.35 -10.01
C LYS A 121 -8.37 -6.00 -10.13
N GLU A 122 -8.96 -5.40 -9.09
CA GLU A 122 -10.35 -4.98 -8.98
C GLU A 122 -10.62 -3.68 -9.76
N ARG A 123 -10.08 -3.56 -10.98
CA ARG A 123 -10.14 -2.33 -11.78
C ARG A 123 -11.57 -1.86 -12.12
N GLU A 124 -12.53 -2.80 -12.18
CA GLU A 124 -13.94 -2.48 -12.45
C GLU A 124 -14.63 -1.81 -11.25
N ASP A 125 -13.99 -1.84 -10.07
CA ASP A 125 -14.50 -1.18 -8.86
C ASP A 125 -14.12 0.31 -8.81
N LEU A 126 -13.18 0.76 -9.64
CA LEU A 126 -12.76 2.17 -9.71
C LEU A 126 -13.85 3.03 -10.33
N CYS A 127 -14.21 2.75 -11.58
CA CYS A 127 -15.12 3.57 -12.38
C CYS A 127 -15.87 2.67 -13.37
N SER A 128 -16.92 3.19 -14.00
CA SER A 128 -17.71 2.44 -14.98
C SER A 128 -16.83 1.84 -16.10
N PRO A 129 -16.86 0.51 -16.33
CA PRO A 129 -16.07 -0.15 -17.38
C PRO A 129 -16.36 0.39 -18.79
N TYR A 130 -17.56 0.92 -19.00
CA TYR A 130 -18.07 1.31 -20.31
C TYR A 130 -17.59 2.68 -20.77
N THR A 131 -17.10 3.50 -19.86
CA THR A 131 -16.62 4.86 -20.15
C THR A 131 -15.18 5.07 -19.72
N CYS A 132 -14.71 4.27 -18.75
CA CYS A 132 -13.54 4.57 -17.95
C CYS A 132 -12.87 3.28 -17.48
N ALA A 133 -12.30 2.50 -18.40
CA ALA A 133 -11.41 1.40 -18.01
C ALA A 133 -10.06 1.98 -17.55
N TYR A 134 -9.87 2.13 -16.25
CA TYR A 134 -8.66 2.72 -15.68
C TYR A 134 -7.72 1.65 -15.13
N TYR A 135 -6.44 1.97 -15.20
CA TYR A 135 -5.37 1.24 -14.56
C TYR A 135 -4.85 2.07 -13.39
N LEU A 136 -4.77 1.47 -12.20
CA LEU A 136 -4.06 2.03 -11.06
C LEU A 136 -2.80 1.20 -10.87
N ASP A 137 -1.65 1.82 -11.07
CA ASP A 137 -0.34 1.17 -11.12
C ASP A 137 0.58 1.68 -10.00
N ILE A 138 1.32 0.75 -9.41
CA ILE A 138 2.45 1.00 -8.52
C ILE A 138 3.66 0.34 -9.19
N PHE A 139 4.69 1.11 -9.51
CA PHE A 139 5.89 0.60 -10.17
C PHE A 139 6.83 -0.06 -9.16
N GLU A 140 7.66 -0.99 -9.62
CA GLU A 140 8.70 -1.64 -8.82
C GLU A 140 9.93 -0.76 -8.61
#